data_AF-A0AAW0XFN5-F1
#
_entry.id   AF-A0AAW0XFN5-F1
#
_cell.length_a   1.000
_cell.length_b   1.000
_cell.length_c   1.000
_cell.angle_alpha   90.00
_cell.angle_beta   90.00
_cell.angle_gamma   90.00
#
_symmetry.space_group_name_H-M   'P 1'
#
loop_
_entity.id
_entity.type
_entity.pdbx_description
1 polymer ?
#
loop_
_entity_poly.entity_id
_entity_poly.type
_entity_poly.pdbx_seq_one_letter_code
_entity_poly.pdbx_strand_id
1 'polypeptide(L)'
;MSPLMVIQALVRSLSRIYSNMRLHMRLRLWVGLALAYVLFMGFIQLFHVPLRSNALHSHYDLSAEGVFAKHHAVVKKEAEKYAKAALKDSTGLETAQQISLLTETFKKADSNTDGFLEMSELSVWITAKIKEHLTMALKENFFMFTAIDQDPRNGVVSWNEFQQYFLKQHGYDDKYIEEHKKNHKGMPRELKETIMRDKAMWSEAARDNPDQLTIDEFLAFRHPESSHATILSIVEETISRLDIDGDNKLSEDEFSDPDMNEVPDDLTVEQYRNDRQREFKIADEDNSGKLDRRELLRYIDPRNIHHAEKEAVNLFSAADANQDGVLTLVEVLAERELFMRSKMVDAAKSFHDEF
;
A
#
# COMPACT_ATOMS: atom_id res chain seq x y z
N MET A 1 30.73 61.39 -49.45
CA MET A 1 30.25 60.33 -48.54
C MET A 1 31.41 59.40 -48.25
N SER A 2 31.81 59.24 -46.99
CA SER A 2 33.04 58.53 -46.64
C SER A 2 32.90 57.01 -46.86
N PRO A 3 33.94 56.32 -47.36
CA PRO A 3 33.90 54.89 -47.65
C PRO A 3 33.56 54.03 -46.42
N LEU A 4 33.85 54.53 -45.21
CA LEU A 4 33.47 53.92 -43.93
C LEU A 4 31.96 53.80 -43.72
N MET A 5 31.15 54.75 -44.19
CA MET A 5 29.68 54.68 -44.04
C MET A 5 29.05 53.61 -44.94
N VAL A 6 29.61 53.41 -46.14
CA VAL A 6 29.12 52.39 -47.09
C VAL A 6 29.41 50.98 -46.57
N ILE A 7 30.60 50.78 -45.98
CA ILE A 7 31.00 49.49 -45.38
C ILE A 7 30.12 49.18 -44.16
N GLN A 8 29.87 50.15 -43.27
CA GLN A 8 28.97 49.93 -42.13
C GLN A 8 27.52 49.62 -42.55
N ALA A 9 27.03 50.23 -43.63
CA ALA A 9 25.70 49.93 -44.15
C ALA A 9 25.60 48.51 -44.74
N LEU A 10 26.64 48.06 -45.46
CA LEU A 10 26.74 46.70 -46.00
C LEU A 10 26.85 45.65 -44.89
N VAL A 11 27.65 45.89 -43.85
CA VAL A 11 27.79 44.97 -42.71
C VAL A 11 26.48 44.85 -41.93
N ARG A 12 25.75 45.97 -41.72
CA ARG A 12 24.43 45.93 -41.09
C ARG A 12 23.39 45.20 -41.93
N SER A 13 23.42 45.37 -43.25
CA SER A 13 22.54 44.64 -44.19
C SER A 13 22.82 43.13 -44.15
N LEU A 14 24.09 42.73 -44.26
CA LEU A 14 24.50 41.32 -44.23
C LEU A 14 24.21 40.66 -42.87
N SER A 15 24.42 41.37 -41.75
CA SER A 15 24.06 40.88 -40.41
C SER A 15 22.55 40.67 -40.26
N ARG A 16 21.73 41.58 -40.80
CA ARG A 16 20.26 41.48 -40.77
C ARG A 16 19.76 40.32 -41.63
N ILE A 17 20.37 40.08 -42.80
CA ILE A 17 20.09 38.92 -43.66
C ILE A 17 20.49 37.61 -42.96
N TYR A 18 21.67 37.56 -42.35
CA TYR A 18 22.16 36.37 -41.65
C TYR A 18 21.31 36.02 -40.41
N SER A 19 20.86 37.03 -39.67
CA SER A 19 19.94 36.86 -38.54
C SER A 19 18.59 36.28 -38.97
N ASN A 20 17.99 36.83 -40.04
CA ASN A 20 16.72 36.33 -40.58
C ASN A 20 16.84 34.89 -41.12
N MET A 21 17.97 34.55 -41.75
CA MET A 21 18.23 33.20 -42.24
C MET A 21 18.35 32.18 -41.08
N ARG A 22 19.02 32.56 -39.98
CA ARG A 22 19.12 31.72 -38.76
C ARG A 22 17.77 31.56 -38.06
N LEU A 23 16.92 32.59 -38.07
CA LEU A 23 15.58 32.53 -37.51
C LEU A 23 14.67 31.59 -38.32
N HIS A 24 14.68 31.70 -39.65
CA HIS A 24 13.93 30.79 -40.51
C HIS A 24 14.40 29.34 -40.41
N MET A 25 15.71 29.11 -40.25
CA MET A 25 16.26 27.78 -40.09
C MET A 25 15.85 27.16 -38.74
N ARG A 26 15.85 27.95 -37.65
CA ARG A 26 15.31 27.51 -36.35
C ARG A 26 13.81 27.24 -36.43
N LEU A 27 13.04 28.13 -37.04
CA LEU A 27 11.58 27.96 -37.17
C LEU A 27 11.24 26.68 -37.96
N ARG A 28 11.96 26.38 -39.05
CA ARG A 28 11.80 25.12 -39.80
C ARG A 28 12.15 23.89 -38.95
N LEU A 29 13.15 23.99 -38.08
CA LEU A 29 13.54 22.91 -37.17
C LEU A 29 12.46 22.65 -36.10
N TRP A 30 11.90 23.72 -35.52
CA TRP A 30 10.80 23.62 -34.56
C TRP A 30 9.50 23.12 -35.19
N VAL A 31 9.18 23.56 -36.40
CA VAL A 31 8.03 23.03 -37.17
C VAL A 31 8.24 21.56 -37.51
N GLY A 32 9.45 21.15 -37.90
CA GLY A 32 9.78 19.74 -38.15
C GLY A 32 9.66 18.86 -36.89
N LEU A 33 10.16 19.35 -35.75
CA LEU A 33 10.01 18.67 -34.44
C LEU A 33 8.54 18.55 -34.01
N ALA A 34 7.74 19.60 -34.19
CA ALA A 34 6.32 19.56 -33.89
C ALA A 34 5.56 18.56 -34.80
N LEU A 35 5.90 18.51 -36.08
CA LEU A 35 5.33 17.54 -37.03
C LEU A 35 5.74 16.10 -36.68
N ALA A 36 6.99 15.88 -36.30
CA ALA A 36 7.47 14.58 -35.82
C ALA A 36 6.77 14.16 -34.53
N TYR A 37 6.52 15.08 -33.61
CA TYR A 37 5.78 14.81 -32.37
C TYR A 37 4.30 14.48 -32.63
N VAL A 38 3.64 15.19 -33.55
CA VAL A 38 2.24 14.89 -33.94
C VAL A 38 2.16 13.55 -34.68
N LEU A 39 3.13 13.23 -35.53
CA LEU A 39 3.22 11.92 -36.17
C LEU A 39 3.52 10.81 -35.16
N PHE A 40 4.35 11.06 -34.14
CA PHE A 40 4.65 10.12 -33.06
C PHE A 40 3.42 9.87 -32.18
N MET A 41 2.69 10.92 -31.80
CA MET A 41 1.42 10.79 -31.06
C MET A 41 0.34 10.12 -31.90
N GLY A 42 0.27 10.42 -33.20
CA GLY A 42 -0.61 9.73 -34.14
C GLY A 42 -0.23 8.25 -34.30
N PHE A 43 1.06 7.92 -34.28
CA PHE A 43 1.56 6.55 -34.31
C PHE A 43 1.20 5.79 -33.01
N ILE A 44 1.31 6.43 -31.84
CA ILE A 44 0.86 5.87 -30.55
C ILE A 44 -0.67 5.67 -30.51
N GLN A 45 -1.44 6.54 -31.18
CA GLN A 45 -2.91 6.41 -31.24
C GLN A 45 -3.35 5.33 -32.24
N LEU A 46 -2.66 5.20 -33.38
CA LEU A 46 -3.00 4.26 -34.46
C LEU A 46 -2.49 2.84 -34.19
N PHE A 47 -1.29 2.72 -33.62
CA PHE A 47 -0.81 1.50 -33.00
C PHE A 47 -1.14 1.61 -31.52
N HIS A 48 -2.31 1.11 -31.11
CA HIS A 48 -2.48 0.60 -29.75
C HIS A 48 -1.40 -0.45 -29.53
N VAL A 49 -0.18 -0.01 -29.19
CA VAL A 49 0.80 -0.84 -28.53
C VAL A 49 0.16 -1.04 -27.17
N PRO A 50 -0.42 -2.21 -26.87
CA PRO A 50 -0.70 -2.49 -25.48
C PRO A 50 0.64 -2.26 -24.79
N LEU A 51 0.68 -1.32 -23.85
CA LEU A 51 1.69 -1.39 -22.81
C LEU A 51 1.44 -2.77 -22.21
N ARG A 52 2.18 -3.76 -22.71
CA ARG A 52 2.30 -5.06 -22.09
C ARG A 52 2.77 -4.66 -20.71
N SER A 53 1.87 -4.72 -19.72
CA SER A 53 2.32 -4.85 -18.35
C SER A 53 3.37 -5.94 -18.43
N ASN A 54 4.61 -5.61 -18.06
CA ASN A 54 5.56 -6.68 -17.81
C ASN A 54 4.79 -7.60 -16.87
N ALA A 55 4.54 -8.84 -17.34
CA ALA A 55 4.06 -9.88 -16.46
C ALA A 55 5.05 -9.83 -15.30
N LEU A 56 4.57 -9.32 -14.16
CA LEU A 56 5.35 -9.23 -12.97
C LEU A 56 5.57 -10.70 -12.62
N HIS A 57 6.79 -11.18 -12.86
CA HIS A 57 7.16 -12.49 -12.37
C HIS A 57 7.12 -12.36 -10.85
N SER A 58 6.01 -12.84 -10.27
CA SER A 58 5.88 -12.98 -8.83
C SER A 58 7.10 -13.75 -8.33
N HIS A 59 7.78 -13.21 -7.33
CA HIS A 59 8.89 -13.91 -6.66
C HIS A 59 8.41 -15.19 -5.95
N TYR A 60 7.09 -15.34 -5.80
CA TYR A 60 6.42 -16.52 -5.31
C TYR A 60 5.89 -17.34 -6.49
N ASP A 61 6.81 -17.95 -7.23
CA ASP A 61 6.46 -18.89 -8.29
C ASP A 61 6.03 -20.23 -7.67
N LEU A 62 4.71 -20.40 -7.49
CA LEU A 62 4.10 -21.69 -7.11
C LEU A 62 3.90 -22.61 -8.31
N SER A 63 4.39 -22.25 -9.51
CA SER A 63 4.26 -23.11 -10.70
C SER A 63 5.28 -24.26 -10.67
N ALA A 64 4.96 -25.30 -9.90
CA ALA A 64 5.48 -26.62 -10.24
C ALA A 64 4.97 -26.98 -11.65
N GLU A 65 5.91 -27.29 -12.54
CA GLU A 65 5.71 -27.50 -13.96
C GLU A 65 4.52 -28.42 -14.29
N GLY A 66 3.50 -27.82 -14.92
CA GLY A 66 2.79 -28.40 -16.05
C GLY A 66 1.72 -29.47 -15.78
N VAL A 67 0.45 -29.04 -15.62
CA VAL A 67 -0.72 -29.63 -16.30
C VAL A 67 -1.82 -28.55 -16.47
N PHE A 68 -1.63 -27.60 -17.38
CA PHE A 68 -2.71 -26.67 -17.75
C PHE A 68 -3.49 -27.18 -18.97
N ALA A 69 -4.82 -27.01 -18.87
CA ALA A 69 -5.82 -27.23 -19.91
C ALA A 69 -6.27 -28.68 -20.17
N LYS A 70 -7.15 -29.21 -19.31
CA LYS A 70 -8.33 -30.00 -19.76
C LYS A 70 -9.47 -30.27 -18.76
N HIS A 71 -9.48 -29.69 -17.55
CA HIS A 71 -10.57 -29.93 -16.58
C HIS A 71 -11.42 -28.71 -16.15
N HIS A 72 -11.22 -27.52 -16.72
CA HIS A 72 -11.92 -26.30 -16.30
C HIS A 72 -13.47 -26.30 -16.41
N ALA A 73 -14.07 -27.06 -17.33
CA ALA A 73 -15.53 -27.03 -17.52
C ALA A 73 -16.32 -27.94 -16.56
N VAL A 74 -15.69 -29.01 -16.05
CA VAL A 74 -16.34 -29.98 -15.14
C VAL A 74 -16.22 -29.48 -13.71
N VAL A 75 -15.06 -28.95 -13.34
CA VAL A 75 -14.79 -28.33 -12.04
C VAL A 75 -15.71 -27.13 -11.81
N LYS A 76 -15.94 -26.28 -12.83
CA LYS A 76 -16.90 -25.17 -12.78
C LYS A 76 -18.31 -25.61 -12.38
N LYS A 77 -18.82 -26.73 -12.90
CA LYS A 77 -20.16 -27.23 -12.57
C LYS A 77 -20.27 -27.79 -11.15
N GLU A 78 -19.21 -28.41 -10.65
CA GLU A 78 -19.17 -28.93 -9.29
C GLU A 78 -18.99 -27.81 -8.28
N ALA A 79 -18.09 -26.86 -8.53
CA ALA A 79 -17.95 -25.63 -7.76
C ALA A 79 -19.28 -24.85 -7.71
N GLU A 80 -19.94 -24.61 -8.84
CA GLU A 80 -21.27 -23.96 -8.87
C GLU A 80 -22.33 -24.69 -8.03
N LYS A 81 -22.23 -26.01 -7.88
CA LYS A 81 -23.13 -26.82 -7.05
C LYS A 81 -22.81 -26.66 -5.56
N TYR A 82 -21.53 -26.64 -5.18
CA TYR A 82 -21.09 -26.37 -3.81
C TYR A 82 -21.41 -24.94 -3.37
N ALA A 83 -21.19 -23.93 -4.23
CA ALA A 83 -21.60 -22.55 -3.97
C ALA A 83 -23.09 -22.42 -3.68
N LYS A 84 -23.93 -23.07 -4.50
CA LYS A 84 -25.39 -23.07 -4.28
C LYS A 84 -25.81 -23.77 -2.99
N ALA A 85 -25.01 -24.71 -2.48
CA ALA A 85 -25.25 -25.35 -1.20
C ALA A 85 -24.79 -24.47 -0.03
N ALA A 86 -23.60 -23.87 -0.12
CA ALA A 86 -23.07 -22.92 0.88
C ALA A 86 -23.96 -21.68 1.02
N LEU A 87 -24.52 -21.18 -0.08
CA LEU A 87 -25.52 -20.10 -0.11
C LEU A 87 -26.87 -20.48 0.52
N LYS A 88 -27.14 -21.77 0.70
CA LYS A 88 -28.42 -22.27 1.24
C LYS A 88 -28.39 -22.45 2.76
N ASP A 89 -27.20 -22.60 3.33
CA ASP A 89 -26.96 -22.73 4.77
C ASP A 89 -26.67 -21.39 5.47
N SER A 90 -26.64 -20.27 4.73
CA SER A 90 -26.39 -18.94 5.30
C SER A 90 -27.60 -18.45 6.12
N THR A 91 -27.59 -18.75 7.41
CA THR A 91 -28.42 -18.07 8.40
C THR A 91 -27.83 -16.68 8.67
N GLY A 92 -28.65 -15.61 8.62
CA GLY A 92 -28.27 -14.26 9.08
C GLY A 92 -28.09 -13.18 7.99
N LEU A 93 -28.58 -11.98 8.31
CA LEU A 93 -28.48 -10.75 7.49
C LEU A 93 -27.02 -10.32 7.22
N GLU A 94 -26.14 -10.51 8.20
CA GLU A 94 -24.70 -10.21 8.13
C GLU A 94 -24.00 -11.06 7.05
N THR A 95 -24.32 -12.35 7.01
CA THR A 95 -23.81 -13.28 6.00
C THR A 95 -24.17 -12.84 4.57
N ALA A 96 -25.40 -12.34 4.38
CA ALA A 96 -25.84 -11.84 3.07
C ALA A 96 -25.09 -10.55 2.65
N GLN A 97 -24.79 -9.66 3.61
CA GLN A 97 -24.00 -8.45 3.34
C GLN A 97 -22.55 -8.80 2.95
N GLN A 98 -21.91 -9.72 3.69
CA GLN A 98 -20.56 -10.18 3.38
C GLN A 98 -20.49 -10.87 2.02
N ILE A 99 -21.46 -11.73 1.69
CA ILE A 99 -21.55 -12.38 0.36
C ILE A 99 -21.67 -11.33 -0.75
N SER A 100 -22.52 -10.32 -0.57
CA SER A 100 -22.68 -9.24 -1.55
C SER A 100 -21.38 -8.45 -1.73
N LEU A 101 -20.72 -8.09 -0.63
CA LEU A 101 -19.47 -7.35 -0.65
C LEU A 101 -18.34 -8.14 -1.33
N LEU A 102 -18.19 -9.43 -1.00
CA LEU A 102 -17.22 -10.30 -1.66
C LEU A 102 -17.51 -10.47 -3.15
N THR A 103 -18.78 -10.63 -3.52
CA THR A 103 -19.17 -10.74 -4.93
C THR A 103 -18.84 -9.47 -5.71
N GLU A 104 -19.04 -8.30 -5.11
CA GLU A 104 -18.67 -7.01 -5.73
C GLU A 104 -17.14 -6.86 -5.81
N THR A 105 -16.43 -7.21 -4.75
CA THR A 105 -14.97 -7.12 -4.67
C THR A 105 -14.32 -8.06 -5.68
N PHE A 106 -14.81 -9.31 -5.80
CA PHE A 106 -14.37 -10.28 -6.80
C PHE A 106 -14.48 -9.71 -8.21
N LYS A 107 -15.62 -9.13 -8.57
CA LYS A 107 -15.83 -8.54 -9.90
C LYS A 107 -14.94 -7.33 -10.19
N LYS A 108 -14.50 -6.62 -9.15
CA LYS A 108 -13.60 -5.48 -9.30
C LYS A 108 -12.13 -5.92 -9.39
N ALA A 109 -11.78 -7.02 -8.72
CA ALA A 109 -10.47 -7.64 -8.77
C ALA A 109 -10.23 -8.38 -10.11
N ASP A 110 -11.27 -9.04 -10.63
CA ASP A 110 -11.29 -9.71 -11.94
C ASP A 110 -11.19 -8.66 -13.05
N SER A 111 -9.96 -8.41 -13.49
CA SER A 111 -9.61 -7.29 -14.38
C SER A 111 -9.89 -7.65 -15.83
N ASN A 112 -9.76 -8.93 -16.19
CA ASN A 112 -10.02 -9.44 -17.52
C ASN A 112 -11.50 -9.84 -17.75
N THR A 113 -12.31 -9.89 -16.68
CA THR A 113 -13.74 -10.24 -16.64
C THR A 113 -14.07 -11.65 -17.13
N ASP A 114 -13.16 -12.60 -16.96
CA ASP A 114 -13.34 -13.99 -17.36
C ASP A 114 -14.07 -14.85 -16.30
N GLY A 115 -14.32 -14.29 -15.12
CA GLY A 115 -15.00 -14.93 -14.00
C GLY A 115 -14.09 -15.74 -13.10
N PHE A 116 -12.78 -15.62 -13.25
CA PHE A 116 -11.75 -16.20 -12.40
C PHE A 116 -10.85 -15.08 -11.85
N LEU A 117 -10.19 -15.34 -10.73
CA LEU A 117 -9.13 -14.47 -10.23
C LEU A 117 -7.81 -15.21 -10.36
N GLU A 118 -6.92 -14.66 -11.18
CA GLU A 118 -5.53 -15.11 -11.23
C GLU A 118 -4.70 -14.47 -10.09
N MET A 119 -3.59 -15.10 -9.73
CA MET A 119 -2.65 -14.57 -8.72
C MET A 119 -2.21 -13.14 -9.03
N SER A 120 -1.95 -12.87 -10.31
CA SER A 120 -1.51 -11.55 -10.78
C SER A 120 -2.58 -10.48 -10.60
N GLU A 121 -3.83 -10.81 -10.88
CA GLU A 121 -4.97 -9.90 -10.71
C GLU A 121 -5.22 -9.61 -9.24
N LEU A 122 -5.18 -10.64 -8.39
CA LEU A 122 -5.36 -10.50 -6.96
C LEU A 122 -4.27 -9.63 -6.33
N SER A 123 -3.00 -9.86 -6.67
CA SER A 123 -1.88 -9.05 -6.18
C SER A 123 -1.99 -7.58 -6.62
N VAL A 124 -2.36 -7.33 -7.88
CA VAL A 124 -2.58 -5.97 -8.39
C VAL A 124 -3.74 -5.28 -7.65
N TRP A 125 -4.84 -6.01 -7.42
CA TRP A 125 -5.99 -5.49 -6.68
C TRP A 125 -5.64 -5.16 -5.24
N ILE A 126 -4.96 -6.06 -4.51
CA ILE A 126 -4.52 -5.83 -3.13
C ILE A 126 -3.56 -4.64 -3.07
N THR A 127 -2.61 -4.54 -4.01
CA THR A 127 -1.71 -3.39 -4.10
C THR A 127 -2.48 -2.08 -4.27
N ALA A 128 -3.51 -2.07 -5.12
CA ALA A 128 -4.35 -0.90 -5.33
C ALA A 128 -5.13 -0.54 -4.05
N LYS A 129 -5.66 -1.54 -3.34
CA LYS A 129 -6.39 -1.36 -2.07
C LYS A 129 -5.53 -0.82 -0.96
N ILE A 130 -4.32 -1.32 -0.80
CA ILE A 130 -3.34 -0.80 0.16
C ILE A 130 -3.04 0.67 -0.17
N LYS A 131 -2.74 1.00 -1.44
CA LYS A 131 -2.47 2.39 -1.84
C LYS A 131 -3.65 3.32 -1.61
N GLU A 132 -4.88 2.86 -1.88
CA GLU A 132 -6.11 3.59 -1.60
C GLU A 132 -6.23 3.86 -0.09
N HIS A 133 -6.10 2.84 0.75
CA HIS A 133 -6.13 2.95 2.21
C HIS A 133 -5.13 3.97 2.73
N LEU A 134 -3.86 3.85 2.38
CA LEU A 134 -2.81 4.77 2.82
C LEU A 134 -3.06 6.22 2.35
N THR A 135 -3.64 6.38 1.15
CA THR A 135 -4.01 7.71 0.64
C THR A 135 -5.19 8.31 1.41
N MET A 136 -6.17 7.49 1.77
CA MET A 136 -7.31 7.93 2.57
C MET A 136 -6.89 8.25 4.01
N ALA A 137 -6.04 7.43 4.62
CA ALA A 137 -5.43 7.69 5.93
C ALA A 137 -4.78 9.09 5.99
N LEU A 138 -3.99 9.48 4.98
CA LEU A 138 -3.40 10.81 4.91
C LEU A 138 -4.44 11.95 4.82
N LYS A 139 -5.49 11.76 4.03
CA LYS A 139 -6.56 12.75 3.87
C LYS A 139 -7.40 12.88 5.14
N GLU A 140 -7.83 11.75 5.69
CA GLU A 140 -8.60 11.68 6.93
C GLU A 140 -7.80 12.27 8.09
N ASN A 141 -6.51 11.95 8.20
CA ASN A 141 -5.61 12.55 9.18
C ASN A 141 -5.63 14.08 9.10
N PHE A 142 -5.50 14.65 7.89
CA PHE A 142 -5.56 16.10 7.70
C PHE A 142 -6.92 16.70 8.12
N PHE A 143 -8.03 16.09 7.69
CA PHE A 143 -9.36 16.56 8.05
C PHE A 143 -9.61 16.49 9.55
N MET A 144 -9.23 15.39 10.19
CA MET A 144 -9.36 15.18 11.63
C MET A 144 -8.49 16.16 12.40
N PHE A 145 -7.21 16.29 12.03
CA PHE A 145 -6.27 17.24 12.65
C PHE A 145 -6.83 18.66 12.65
N THR A 146 -7.30 19.14 11.48
CA THR A 146 -7.87 20.50 11.36
C THR A 146 -9.21 20.67 12.09
N ALA A 147 -9.97 19.59 12.29
CA ALA A 147 -11.20 19.62 13.05
C ALA A 147 -10.95 19.67 14.57
N ILE A 148 -9.83 19.13 15.04
CA ILE A 148 -9.48 19.04 16.45
C ILE A 148 -8.68 20.27 16.92
N ASP A 149 -7.72 20.75 16.12
CA ASP A 149 -6.91 21.95 16.39
C ASP A 149 -7.77 23.22 16.29
N GLN A 150 -8.44 23.59 17.38
CA GLN A 150 -9.37 24.71 17.43
C GLN A 150 -9.06 25.71 18.55
N ASP A 151 -8.51 25.30 19.70
CA ASP A 151 -8.43 26.17 20.89
C ASP A 151 -7.12 26.01 21.69
N PRO A 152 -6.07 26.78 21.35
CA PRO A 152 -5.96 27.68 20.22
C PRO A 152 -5.57 26.92 18.94
N ARG A 153 -6.09 27.35 17.78
CA ARG A 153 -5.63 26.84 16.48
C ARG A 153 -4.16 27.20 16.24
N ASN A 154 -3.25 26.33 16.64
CA ASN A 154 -1.82 26.59 16.74
C ASN A 154 -0.97 25.62 15.89
N GLY A 155 -1.61 24.72 15.14
CA GLY A 155 -0.93 23.77 14.27
C GLY A 155 -0.34 22.57 15.01
N VAL A 156 -0.75 22.34 16.27
CA VAL A 156 -0.51 21.11 17.02
C VAL A 156 -1.82 20.67 17.68
N VAL A 157 -2.01 19.37 17.87
CA VAL A 157 -3.17 18.86 18.60
C VAL A 157 -2.73 18.48 20.00
N SER A 158 -3.34 19.05 21.02
CA SER A 158 -3.11 18.65 22.41
C SER A 158 -3.93 17.42 22.80
N TRP A 159 -3.46 16.65 23.78
CA TRP A 159 -4.22 15.50 24.31
C TRP A 159 -5.62 15.91 24.77
N ASN A 160 -5.74 17.10 25.35
CA ASN A 160 -7.02 17.63 25.81
C ASN A 160 -7.99 17.88 24.65
N GLU A 161 -7.55 18.50 23.56
CA GLU A 161 -8.42 18.73 22.38
C GLU A 161 -8.85 17.40 21.75
N PHE A 162 -7.93 16.45 21.59
CA PHE A 162 -8.26 15.13 21.08
C PHE A 162 -9.28 14.41 21.97
N GLN A 163 -9.08 14.40 23.28
CA GLN A 163 -9.98 13.75 24.21
C GLN A 163 -11.37 14.40 24.23
N GLN A 164 -11.45 15.74 24.12
CA GLN A 164 -12.73 16.44 24.01
C GLN A 164 -13.45 16.05 22.72
N TYR A 165 -12.75 16.03 21.59
CA TYR A 165 -13.30 15.59 20.31
C TYR A 165 -13.82 14.15 20.39
N PHE A 166 -13.02 13.24 20.95
CA PHE A 166 -13.38 11.84 21.14
C PHE A 166 -14.65 11.65 21.98
N LEU A 167 -14.77 12.38 23.09
CA LEU A 167 -15.95 12.31 23.96
C LEU A 167 -17.20 12.88 23.28
N LYS A 168 -17.09 13.95 22.48
CA LYS A 168 -18.21 14.47 21.70
C LYS A 168 -18.73 13.46 20.68
N GLN A 169 -17.82 12.74 20.00
CA GLN A 169 -18.21 11.67 19.05
C GLN A 169 -18.95 10.51 19.73
N HIS A 170 -18.68 10.28 21.02
CA HIS A 170 -19.37 9.27 21.83
C HIS A 170 -20.62 9.79 22.55
N GLY A 171 -21.09 11.00 22.22
CA GLY A 171 -22.36 11.54 22.70
C GLY A 171 -22.32 12.19 24.09
N TYR A 172 -21.14 12.56 24.59
CA TYR A 172 -21.01 13.28 25.85
C TYR A 172 -21.16 14.80 25.66
N ASP A 173 -21.93 15.43 26.56
CA ASP A 173 -22.17 16.88 26.54
C ASP A 173 -20.91 17.68 26.95
N ASP A 174 -20.80 18.91 26.43
CA ASP A 174 -19.70 19.84 26.72
C ASP A 174 -19.48 20.05 28.24
N LYS A 175 -20.55 20.08 29.03
CA LYS A 175 -20.47 20.20 30.50
C LYS A 175 -19.76 19.01 31.16
N TYR A 176 -20.07 17.79 30.71
CA TYR A 176 -19.42 16.58 31.25
C TYR A 176 -17.93 16.59 30.95
N ILE A 177 -17.58 16.98 29.72
CA ILE A 177 -16.22 17.06 29.21
C ILE A 177 -15.39 18.08 30.00
N GLU A 178 -15.94 19.26 30.28
CA GLU A 178 -15.25 20.27 31.09
C GLU A 178 -15.03 19.84 32.54
N GLU A 179 -15.99 19.14 33.14
CA GLU A 179 -15.93 18.66 34.53
C GLU A 179 -15.01 17.44 34.71
N HIS A 180 -14.83 16.61 33.67
CA HIS A 180 -14.11 15.32 33.74
C HIS A 180 -12.79 15.29 32.97
N LYS A 181 -12.07 16.43 32.90
CA LYS A 181 -10.77 16.55 32.20
C LYS A 181 -9.69 15.54 32.63
N LYS A 182 -9.73 15.06 33.88
CA LYS A 182 -8.69 14.18 34.46
C LYS A 182 -9.19 12.82 34.95
N ASN A 183 -10.46 12.74 35.36
CA ASN A 183 -11.01 11.57 36.02
C ASN A 183 -12.35 11.20 35.39
N HIS A 184 -12.34 10.15 34.59
CA HIS A 184 -13.50 9.61 33.87
C HIS A 184 -14.45 8.78 34.76
N LYS A 185 -14.75 9.27 35.97
CA LYS A 185 -15.66 8.56 36.89
C LYS A 185 -17.05 8.45 36.24
N GLY A 186 -17.64 7.26 36.31
CA GLY A 186 -18.94 6.97 35.71
C GLY A 186 -18.95 6.53 34.24
N MET A 187 -17.83 6.61 33.50
CA MET A 187 -17.81 6.09 32.12
C MET A 187 -17.80 4.55 32.05
N PRO A 188 -18.36 3.97 30.98
CA PRO A 188 -18.24 2.54 30.68
C PRO A 188 -16.78 2.10 30.71
N ARG A 189 -16.56 0.86 31.14
CA ARG A 189 -15.20 0.29 31.24
C ARG A 189 -14.50 0.26 29.88
N GLU A 190 -15.19 -0.19 28.84
CA GLU A 190 -14.67 -0.27 27.47
C GLU A 190 -14.14 1.09 26.98
N LEU A 191 -14.92 2.15 27.21
CA LEU A 191 -14.53 3.50 26.79
C LEU A 191 -13.29 4.01 27.53
N LYS A 192 -13.15 3.68 28.83
CA LYS A 192 -11.94 3.99 29.59
C LYS A 192 -10.74 3.24 29.07
N GLU A 193 -10.90 1.97 28.74
CA GLU A 193 -9.82 1.15 28.18
C GLU A 193 -9.38 1.71 26.82
N THR A 194 -10.31 2.15 25.97
CA THR A 194 -9.98 2.84 24.70
C THR A 194 -9.19 4.12 24.95
N ILE A 195 -9.64 4.99 25.86
CA ILE A 195 -8.92 6.24 26.19
C ILE A 195 -7.51 5.94 26.74
N MET A 196 -7.35 4.88 27.54
CA MET A 196 -6.04 4.48 28.07
C MET A 196 -5.12 3.94 26.97
N ARG A 197 -5.63 3.13 26.04
CA ARG A 197 -4.87 2.67 24.87
C ARG A 197 -4.45 3.84 23.99
N ASP A 198 -5.39 4.73 23.66
CA ASP A 198 -5.11 5.92 22.85
C ASP A 198 -4.04 6.80 23.53
N LYS A 199 -4.06 6.91 24.86
CA LYS A 199 -3.06 7.68 25.59
C LYS A 199 -1.67 7.05 25.56
N ALA A 200 -1.59 5.71 25.56
CA ALA A 200 -0.32 5.00 25.41
C ALA A 200 0.25 5.22 23.99
N MET A 201 -0.56 4.99 22.95
CA MET A 201 -0.18 5.22 21.56
C MET A 201 0.20 6.69 21.29
N TRP A 202 -0.52 7.63 21.91
CA TRP A 202 -0.17 9.06 21.85
C TRP A 202 1.24 9.33 22.38
N SER A 203 1.57 8.76 23.54
CA SER A 203 2.88 8.96 24.17
C SER A 203 4.02 8.36 23.35
N GLU A 204 3.73 7.32 22.58
CA GLU A 204 4.70 6.68 21.68
C GLU A 204 4.90 7.48 20.40
N ALA A 205 3.82 8.04 19.84
CA ALA A 205 3.88 8.89 18.67
C ALA A 205 4.53 10.26 18.94
N ALA A 206 4.37 10.79 20.16
CA ALA A 206 4.92 12.07 20.59
C ALA A 206 6.44 11.99 20.77
N ARG A 207 7.21 12.48 19.79
CA ARG A 207 8.69 12.44 19.84
C ARG A 207 9.26 13.67 20.53
N ASP A 208 8.70 14.84 20.24
CA ASP A 208 9.24 16.11 20.73
C ASP A 208 8.60 16.53 22.07
N ASN A 209 7.28 16.42 22.19
CA ASN A 209 6.56 16.86 23.39
C ASN A 209 5.38 15.91 23.69
N PRO A 210 5.36 15.22 24.84
CA PRO A 210 4.31 14.23 25.16
C PRO A 210 2.90 14.81 25.25
N ASP A 211 2.75 16.12 25.45
CA ASP A 211 1.44 16.76 25.64
C ASP A 211 0.76 17.19 24.33
N GLN A 212 1.47 17.15 23.19
CA GLN A 212 0.98 17.63 21.89
C GLN A 212 1.55 16.82 20.72
N LEU A 213 0.78 16.66 19.65
CA LEU A 213 1.23 16.03 18.41
C LEU A 213 1.20 17.03 17.26
N THR A 214 2.29 17.04 16.48
CA THR A 214 2.30 17.64 15.14
C THR A 214 1.46 16.82 14.16
N ILE A 215 1.19 17.33 12.95
CA ILE A 215 0.39 16.60 11.96
C ILE A 215 0.99 15.23 11.57
N ASP A 216 2.31 15.13 11.54
CA ASP A 216 3.03 13.90 11.20
C ASP A 216 3.02 12.90 12.37
N GLU A 217 3.16 13.39 13.61
CA GLU A 217 3.04 12.53 14.79
C GLU A 217 1.58 12.11 15.03
N PHE A 218 0.61 12.95 14.68
CA PHE A 218 -0.81 12.59 14.71
C PHE A 218 -1.12 11.50 13.67
N LEU A 219 -0.46 11.53 12.52
CA LEU A 219 -0.50 10.43 11.55
C LEU A 219 0.10 9.15 12.14
N ALA A 220 1.26 9.22 12.79
CA ALA A 220 1.87 8.06 13.45
C ALA A 220 0.96 7.45 14.53
N PHE A 221 0.24 8.29 15.28
CA PHE A 221 -0.73 7.88 16.29
C PHE A 221 -1.96 7.17 15.71
N ARG A 222 -2.47 7.61 14.56
CA ARG A 222 -3.74 7.11 13.98
C ARG A 222 -3.57 6.06 12.90
N HIS A 223 -2.50 6.18 12.14
CA HIS A 223 -2.18 5.41 10.95
C HIS A 223 -0.66 5.13 10.94
N PRO A 224 -0.14 4.33 11.89
CA PRO A 224 1.27 3.98 11.96
C PRO A 224 1.81 3.42 10.63
N GLU A 225 0.99 2.67 9.90
CA GLU A 225 1.29 2.08 8.60
C GLU A 225 1.52 3.14 7.49
N SER A 226 1.00 4.36 7.67
CA SER A 226 1.16 5.47 6.74
C SER A 226 2.29 6.43 7.12
N SER A 227 2.82 6.31 8.34
CA SER A 227 3.82 7.22 8.89
C SER A 227 5.24 6.78 8.54
N HIS A 228 5.96 7.64 7.82
CA HIS A 228 7.36 7.38 7.49
C HIS A 228 8.25 7.28 8.73
N ALA A 229 7.96 8.08 9.77
CA ALA A 229 8.70 8.03 11.03
C ALA A 229 8.53 6.70 11.75
N THR A 230 7.32 6.15 11.74
CA THR A 230 7.02 4.85 12.35
C THR A 230 7.72 3.73 11.60
N ILE A 231 7.65 3.72 10.27
CA ILE A 231 8.35 2.73 9.43
C ILE A 231 9.87 2.79 9.68
N LEU A 232 10.45 3.99 9.77
CA LEU A 232 11.88 4.14 10.11
C LEU A 232 12.21 3.60 11.51
N SER A 233 11.33 3.81 12.50
CA SER A 233 11.52 3.25 13.84
C SER A 233 11.55 1.72 13.82
N ILE A 234 10.65 1.09 13.05
CA ILE A 234 10.62 -0.37 12.86
C ILE A 234 11.90 -0.87 12.20
N VAL A 235 12.44 -0.14 11.22
CA VAL A 235 13.73 -0.48 10.58
C VAL A 235 14.86 -0.45 11.60
N GLU A 236 14.99 0.62 12.38
CA GLU A 236 16.06 0.74 13.38
C GLU A 236 15.92 -0.30 14.50
N GLU A 237 14.69 -0.60 14.94
CA GLU A 237 14.44 -1.69 15.90
C GLU A 237 14.84 -3.05 15.32
N THR A 238 14.48 -3.31 14.06
CA THR A 238 14.83 -4.55 13.36
C THR A 238 16.35 -4.72 13.28
N ILE A 239 17.08 -3.67 12.89
CA ILE A 239 18.54 -3.68 12.87
C ILE A 239 19.08 -3.89 14.29
N SER A 240 18.62 -3.11 15.26
CA SER A 240 19.11 -3.20 16.65
C SER A 240 18.89 -4.58 17.28
N ARG A 241 17.89 -5.33 16.83
CA ARG A 241 17.56 -6.66 17.34
C ARG A 241 18.33 -7.77 16.63
N LEU A 242 18.52 -7.64 15.31
CA LEU A 242 19.08 -8.70 14.47
C LEU A 242 20.58 -8.54 14.16
N ASP A 243 21.14 -7.33 14.22
CA ASP A 243 22.54 -7.05 13.92
C ASP A 243 23.45 -7.53 15.08
N ILE A 244 24.09 -8.68 14.89
CA ILE A 244 24.95 -9.31 15.90
C ILE A 244 26.39 -8.80 15.75
N ASP A 245 26.84 -8.58 14.51
CA ASP A 245 28.22 -8.16 14.22
C ASP A 245 28.46 -6.64 14.37
N GLY A 246 27.39 -5.85 14.46
CA GLY A 246 27.38 -4.42 14.74
C GLY A 246 27.75 -3.56 13.53
N ASP A 247 27.67 -4.09 12.31
CA ASP A 247 28.03 -3.37 11.09
C ASP A 247 26.89 -2.49 10.51
N ASN A 248 25.75 -2.44 11.22
CA ASN A 248 24.53 -1.72 10.84
C ASN A 248 23.88 -2.22 9.53
N LYS A 249 24.14 -3.47 9.16
CA LYS A 249 23.48 -4.18 8.06
C LYS A 249 23.06 -5.55 8.57
N LEU A 250 22.16 -6.20 7.85
CA LEU A 250 21.72 -7.56 8.20
C LEU A 250 22.21 -8.55 7.16
N SER A 251 23.03 -9.51 7.58
CA SER A 251 23.37 -10.68 6.76
C SER A 251 22.19 -11.64 6.63
N GLU A 252 22.25 -12.56 5.65
CA GLU A 252 21.22 -13.60 5.46
C GLU A 252 21.06 -14.48 6.72
N ASP A 253 22.17 -14.81 7.37
CA ASP A 253 22.18 -15.62 8.58
C ASP A 253 21.48 -14.90 9.75
N GLU A 254 21.77 -13.62 9.96
CA GLU A 254 21.13 -12.78 10.99
C GLU A 254 19.63 -12.58 10.72
N PHE A 255 19.27 -12.34 9.46
CA PHE A 255 17.89 -12.11 9.06
C PHE A 255 17.02 -13.38 9.16
N SER A 256 17.61 -14.55 8.93
CA SER A 256 16.93 -15.85 8.96
C SER A 256 17.09 -16.62 10.27
N ASP A 257 17.68 -16.00 11.29
CA ASP A 257 17.92 -16.65 12.58
C ASP A 257 16.60 -16.91 13.34
N PRO A 258 16.23 -18.18 13.59
CA PRO A 258 15.05 -18.53 14.40
C PRO A 258 15.22 -18.23 15.88
N ASP A 259 16.45 -18.04 16.39
CA ASP A 259 16.66 -17.71 17.80
C ASP A 259 16.36 -16.23 18.08
N MET A 260 16.44 -15.39 17.04
CA MET A 260 16.19 -13.94 17.13
C MET A 260 14.73 -13.55 16.86
N ASN A 261 13.92 -14.47 16.35
CA ASN A 261 12.53 -14.23 15.96
C ASN A 261 11.62 -15.32 16.53
N GLU A 262 10.37 -14.97 16.85
CA GLU A 262 9.39 -15.97 17.25
C GLU A 262 9.00 -16.83 16.04
N VAL A 263 9.26 -18.14 16.12
CA VAL A 263 8.87 -19.11 15.09
C VAL A 263 7.38 -19.43 15.29
N PRO A 264 6.52 -19.20 14.28
CA PRO A 264 5.10 -19.55 14.35
C PRO A 264 4.89 -21.03 14.67
N ASP A 265 3.90 -21.35 15.51
CA ASP A 265 3.59 -22.72 15.98
C ASP A 265 3.29 -23.72 14.84
N ASP A 266 2.86 -23.22 13.68
CA ASP A 266 2.53 -23.98 12.48
C ASP A 266 3.72 -24.29 11.57
N LEU A 267 4.90 -23.70 11.85
CA LEU A 267 6.11 -23.86 11.05
C LEU A 267 7.21 -24.60 11.82
N THR A 268 7.91 -25.49 11.11
CA THR A 268 9.18 -26.02 11.61
C THR A 268 10.27 -24.96 11.50
N VAL A 269 11.29 -25.04 12.36
CA VAL A 269 12.47 -24.15 12.33
C VAL A 269 13.11 -24.09 10.94
N GLU A 270 13.16 -25.23 10.24
CA GLU A 270 13.73 -25.31 8.89
C GLU A 270 12.84 -24.62 7.86
N GLN A 271 11.52 -24.78 7.93
CA GLN A 271 10.59 -24.05 7.05
C GLN A 271 10.68 -22.55 7.29
N TYR A 272 10.68 -22.12 8.56
CA TYR A 272 10.85 -20.73 8.94
C TYR A 272 12.13 -20.14 8.35
N ARG A 273 13.28 -20.81 8.54
CA ARG A 273 14.56 -20.37 7.98
C ARG A 273 14.50 -20.25 6.46
N ASN A 274 13.98 -21.26 5.78
CA ASN A 274 13.87 -21.25 4.32
C ASN A 274 12.96 -20.11 3.82
N ASP A 275 11.88 -19.80 4.53
CA ASP A 275 10.97 -18.71 4.18
C ASP A 275 11.66 -17.35 4.36
N ARG A 276 12.35 -17.16 5.48
CA ARG A 276 13.14 -15.95 5.76
C ARG A 276 14.28 -15.74 4.76
N GLN A 277 14.95 -16.81 4.32
CA GLN A 277 15.97 -16.73 3.27
C GLN A 277 15.38 -16.33 1.91
N ARG A 278 14.15 -16.75 1.59
CA ARG A 278 13.47 -16.28 0.38
C ARG A 278 13.13 -14.80 0.49
N GLU A 279 12.65 -14.36 1.64
CA GLU A 279 12.38 -12.94 1.91
C GLU A 279 13.64 -12.09 1.85
N PHE A 280 14.77 -12.59 2.36
CA PHE A 280 16.06 -11.92 2.28
C PHE A 280 16.43 -11.59 0.84
N LYS A 281 16.29 -12.55 -0.07
CA LYS A 281 16.60 -12.37 -1.51
C LYS A 281 15.68 -11.35 -2.18
N ILE A 282 14.48 -11.14 -1.66
CA ILE A 282 13.55 -10.15 -2.17
C ILE A 282 13.88 -8.76 -1.62
N ALA A 283 14.36 -8.69 -0.38
CA ALA A 283 14.81 -7.45 0.24
C ALA A 283 16.17 -6.96 -0.30
N ASP A 284 17.09 -7.88 -0.62
CA ASP A 284 18.44 -7.61 -1.15
C ASP A 284 18.40 -7.25 -2.64
N GLU A 285 17.84 -6.07 -2.94
CA GLU A 285 17.66 -5.58 -4.31
C GLU A 285 19.00 -5.50 -5.08
N ASP A 286 20.09 -5.12 -4.41
CA ASP A 286 21.40 -4.98 -5.03
C ASP A 286 22.26 -6.26 -5.03
N ASN A 287 21.73 -7.34 -4.43
CA ASN A 287 22.39 -8.64 -4.30
C ASN A 287 23.78 -8.54 -3.64
N SER A 288 23.93 -7.65 -2.66
CA SER A 288 25.18 -7.47 -1.93
C SER A 288 25.41 -8.55 -0.87
N GLY A 289 24.38 -9.34 -0.54
CA GLY A 289 24.41 -10.34 0.52
C GLY A 289 24.28 -9.73 1.93
N LYS A 290 23.97 -8.43 2.04
CA LYS A 290 23.67 -7.74 3.30
C LYS A 290 22.62 -6.65 3.09
N LEU A 291 21.53 -6.69 3.85
CA LEU A 291 20.48 -5.67 3.78
C LEU A 291 20.92 -4.38 4.45
N ASP A 292 20.96 -3.29 3.69
CA ASP A 292 21.15 -1.96 4.24
C ASP A 292 19.84 -1.32 4.75
N ARG A 293 19.94 -0.20 5.47
CA ARG A 293 18.77 0.55 5.98
C ARG A 293 17.76 0.91 4.90
N ARG A 294 18.23 1.22 3.68
CA ARG A 294 17.35 1.65 2.58
C ARG A 294 16.60 0.46 2.00
N GLU A 295 17.25 -0.69 1.87
CA GLU A 295 16.63 -1.95 1.46
C GLU A 295 15.60 -2.41 2.48
N LEU A 296 15.95 -2.40 3.78
CA LEU A 296 14.99 -2.71 4.85
C LEU A 296 13.80 -1.74 4.85
N LEU A 297 14.05 -0.45 4.66
CA LEU A 297 12.98 0.55 4.57
C LEU A 297 12.02 0.27 3.41
N ARG A 298 12.52 -0.13 2.23
CA ARG A 298 11.67 -0.52 1.11
C ARG A 298 10.95 -1.83 1.38
N TYR A 299 11.61 -2.79 2.02
CA TYR A 299 11.06 -4.10 2.33
C TYR A 299 9.94 -4.02 3.37
N ILE A 300 10.02 -3.12 4.35
CA ILE A 300 9.02 -2.94 5.42
C ILE A 300 7.89 -1.99 4.99
N ASP A 301 8.11 -1.08 4.03
CA ASP A 301 7.07 -0.17 3.55
C ASP A 301 5.86 -0.97 3.03
N PRO A 302 4.66 -0.81 3.64
CA PRO A 302 3.45 -1.52 3.22
C PRO A 302 3.08 -1.34 1.75
N ARG A 303 3.60 -0.30 1.08
CA ARG A 303 3.39 -0.02 -0.35
C ARG A 303 4.20 -0.95 -1.26
N ASN A 304 5.14 -1.70 -0.72
CA ASN A 304 5.93 -2.65 -1.48
C ASN A 304 5.02 -3.76 -2.01
N ILE A 305 5.15 -4.04 -3.32
CA ILE A 305 4.31 -5.02 -4.02
C ILE A 305 4.47 -6.42 -3.46
N HIS A 306 5.64 -6.73 -2.90
CA HIS A 306 5.92 -8.01 -2.26
C HIS A 306 4.89 -8.36 -1.16
N HIS A 307 4.44 -7.39 -0.37
CA HIS A 307 3.42 -7.64 0.66
C HIS A 307 2.08 -8.06 0.06
N ALA A 308 1.69 -7.42 -1.05
CA ALA A 308 0.48 -7.78 -1.77
C ALA A 308 0.61 -9.16 -2.46
N GLU A 309 1.79 -9.49 -2.98
CA GLU A 309 2.07 -10.82 -3.53
C GLU A 309 2.03 -11.90 -2.45
N LYS A 310 2.66 -11.66 -1.29
CA LYS A 310 2.64 -12.58 -0.14
C LYS A 310 1.21 -12.82 0.35
N GLU A 311 0.43 -11.76 0.49
CA GLU A 311 -0.99 -11.85 0.87
C GLU A 311 -1.79 -12.64 -0.17
N ALA A 312 -1.60 -12.37 -1.47
CA ALA A 312 -2.26 -13.13 -2.52
C ALA A 312 -1.89 -14.62 -2.47
N VAL A 313 -0.62 -14.96 -2.26
CA VAL A 313 -0.15 -16.34 -2.08
C VAL A 313 -0.82 -17.01 -0.90
N ASN A 314 -0.91 -16.33 0.26
CA ASN A 314 -1.58 -16.85 1.43
C ASN A 314 -3.06 -17.13 1.15
N LEU A 315 -3.76 -16.19 0.50
CA LEU A 315 -5.16 -16.35 0.12
C LEU A 315 -5.37 -17.53 -0.84
N PHE A 316 -4.52 -17.69 -1.86
CA PHE A 316 -4.57 -18.82 -2.78
C PHE A 316 -4.31 -20.15 -2.06
N SER A 317 -3.30 -20.20 -1.20
CA SER A 317 -2.95 -21.43 -0.47
C SER A 317 -4.09 -21.96 0.39
N ALA A 318 -4.95 -21.07 0.89
CA ALA A 318 -6.11 -21.42 1.69
C ALA A 318 -7.38 -21.66 0.86
N ALA A 319 -7.58 -20.91 -0.24
CA ALA A 319 -8.84 -20.89 -0.97
C ALA A 319 -8.86 -21.74 -2.25
N ASP A 320 -7.72 -21.98 -2.89
CA ASP A 320 -7.62 -22.79 -4.11
C ASP A 320 -7.71 -24.29 -3.77
N ALA A 321 -8.94 -24.72 -3.48
CA ALA A 321 -9.23 -26.09 -3.04
C ALA A 321 -8.94 -27.14 -4.11
N ASN A 322 -8.98 -26.76 -5.39
CA ASN A 322 -8.82 -27.65 -6.52
C ASN A 322 -7.39 -27.63 -7.11
N GLN A 323 -6.56 -26.66 -6.70
CA GLN A 323 -5.17 -26.44 -7.09
C GLN A 323 -4.99 -26.22 -8.60
N ASP A 324 -5.95 -25.55 -9.26
CA ASP A 324 -5.87 -25.19 -10.67
C ASP A 324 -5.19 -23.83 -10.91
N GLY A 325 -4.78 -23.14 -9.84
CA GLY A 325 -4.05 -21.89 -9.91
C GLY A 325 -4.93 -20.68 -10.22
N VAL A 326 -6.25 -20.82 -10.16
CA VAL A 326 -7.21 -19.71 -10.26
C VAL A 326 -8.28 -19.79 -9.18
N LEU A 327 -8.76 -18.65 -8.70
CA LEU A 327 -9.85 -18.62 -7.72
C LEU A 327 -11.18 -18.31 -8.38
N THR A 328 -12.15 -19.19 -8.18
CA THR A 328 -13.55 -18.93 -8.54
C THR A 328 -14.26 -18.14 -7.44
N LEU A 329 -15.34 -17.45 -7.80
CA LEU A 329 -16.20 -16.81 -6.80
C LEU A 329 -16.70 -17.82 -5.73
N VAL A 330 -16.84 -19.09 -6.10
CA VAL A 330 -17.25 -20.14 -5.18
C VAL A 330 -16.22 -20.35 -4.09
N GLU A 331 -14.95 -20.52 -4.48
CA GLU A 331 -13.83 -20.72 -3.55
C GLU A 331 -13.67 -19.51 -2.63
N VAL A 332 -13.77 -18.30 -3.18
CA VAL A 332 -13.73 -17.06 -2.40
C VAL A 332 -14.89 -16.98 -1.38
N LEU A 333 -16.10 -17.40 -1.76
CA LEU A 333 -17.25 -17.41 -0.86
C LEU A 333 -17.20 -18.55 0.17
N ALA A 334 -16.53 -19.66 -0.14
CA ALA A 334 -16.32 -20.75 0.80
C ALA A 334 -15.39 -20.31 1.94
N GLU A 335 -14.30 -19.61 1.60
CA GLU A 335 -13.34 -19.04 2.56
C GLU A 335 -13.68 -17.58 2.95
N ARG A 336 -14.99 -17.25 3.05
CA ARG A 336 -15.48 -15.88 3.28
C ARG A 336 -14.81 -15.18 4.45
N GLU A 337 -14.68 -15.85 5.60
CA GLU A 337 -14.12 -15.24 6.81
C GLU A 337 -12.66 -14.81 6.63
N LEU A 338 -11.88 -15.58 5.85
CA LEU A 338 -10.50 -15.25 5.48
C LEU A 338 -10.47 -13.99 4.60
N PHE A 339 -11.24 -13.99 3.50
CA PHE A 339 -11.26 -12.85 2.57
C PHE A 339 -11.79 -11.57 3.22
N MET A 340 -12.78 -11.66 4.10
CA MET A 340 -13.32 -10.50 4.82
C MET A 340 -12.30 -9.84 5.77
N ARG A 341 -11.28 -10.57 6.23
CA ARG A 341 -10.19 -10.05 7.06
C ARG A 341 -8.95 -9.65 6.27
N SER A 342 -8.88 -10.07 5.01
CA SER A 342 -7.74 -9.83 4.13
C SER A 342 -7.69 -8.40 3.62
N LYS A 343 -6.51 -8.00 3.14
CA LYS A 343 -6.29 -6.69 2.50
C LYS A 343 -7.07 -6.52 1.18
N MET A 344 -7.64 -7.61 0.63
CA MET A 344 -8.50 -7.56 -0.56
C MET A 344 -9.81 -6.81 -0.30
N VAL A 345 -10.37 -6.94 0.91
CA VAL A 345 -11.70 -6.41 1.28
C VAL A 345 -11.58 -5.24 2.24
N ASP A 346 -10.84 -5.43 3.34
CA ASP A 346 -10.72 -4.45 4.42
C ASP A 346 -9.25 -4.28 4.83
N ALA A 347 -8.53 -3.47 4.04
CA ALA A 347 -7.14 -3.16 4.32
C ALA A 347 -6.96 -2.46 5.69
N ALA A 348 -7.90 -1.60 6.10
CA ALA A 348 -7.82 -0.88 7.36
C ALA A 348 -7.83 -1.84 8.55
N LYS A 349 -8.81 -2.74 8.60
CA LYS A 349 -8.90 -3.74 9.65
C LYS A 349 -7.70 -4.69 9.65
N SER A 350 -7.26 -5.12 8.46
CA SER A 350 -6.08 -5.97 8.34
C SER A 350 -4.81 -5.32 8.90
N PHE A 351 -4.61 -4.01 8.65
CA PHE A 351 -3.46 -3.30 9.24
C PHE A 351 -3.59 -3.13 10.76
N HIS A 352 -4.81 -2.91 11.28
CA HIS A 352 -5.01 -2.83 12.74
C HIS A 352 -4.73 -4.15 13.48
N ASP A 353 -4.83 -5.30 12.81
CA ASP A 353 -4.47 -6.59 13.40
C ASP A 353 -2.95 -6.84 13.36
N GLU A 354 -2.20 -6.09 12.53
CA GLU A 354 -0.74 -6.22 12.33
C GLU A 354 0.11 -5.20 13.12
N PHE A 355 -0.47 -4.06 13.50
CA PHE A 355 0.23 -2.91 14.12
C PHE A 355 -0.23 -2.62 15.55
#